data_AF-A0A942MYE9-F1
#
_entry.id   AF-A0A942MYE9-F1
#
_cell.length_a   1.000
_cell.length_b   1.000
_cell.length_c   1.000
_cell.angle_alpha   90.00
_cell.angle_beta   90.00
_cell.angle_gamma   90.00
#
_symmetry.space_group_name_H-M   'P 1'
#
loop_
_entity.id
_entity.type
_entity.pdbx_description
1 polymer ?
#
loop_
_entity_poly.entity_id
_entity_poly.type
_entity_poly.pdbx_seq_one_letter_code
_entity_poly.pdbx_strand_id
1 'polypeptide(L)'
;MLDQMTAVERFTALAKGERVDRLPCIPIMGNGAARVIGIKVSDFRGNGKRMAEAHVGAYRRFGYDIIRIFTDLYQQAEAMGAQVFYPEDQTAHLQTPAITSLQEIDAMMHAVRKWST
;
A
#
# COMPACT_ATOMS: atom_id res chain seq x y z
N MET A 1 -14.42 12.69 22.79
CA MET A 1 -15.76 12.80 22.17
C MET A 1 -15.89 11.61 21.24
N LEU A 2 -16.99 10.84 21.31
CA LEU A 2 -17.20 9.70 20.41
C LEU A 2 -17.57 10.23 19.01
N ASP A 3 -17.14 9.54 17.96
CA ASP A 3 -17.51 9.86 16.57
C ASP A 3 -19.05 9.94 16.44
N GLN A 4 -19.54 10.96 15.73
CA GLN A 4 -20.98 11.17 15.49
C GLN A 4 -21.42 10.70 14.10
N MET A 5 -20.44 10.41 13.23
CA MET A 5 -20.63 9.84 11.91
C MET A 5 -19.79 8.57 11.76
N THR A 6 -20.31 7.59 11.04
CA THR A 6 -19.51 6.52 10.45
C THR A 6 -18.57 7.10 9.38
N ALA A 7 -17.52 6.36 9.03
CA ALA A 7 -16.61 6.75 7.96
C ALA A 7 -17.36 7.05 6.64
N VAL A 8 -18.33 6.20 6.28
CA VAL A 8 -19.13 6.34 5.04
C VAL A 8 -19.98 7.61 5.06
N GLU A 9 -20.64 7.91 6.17
CA GLU A 9 -21.42 9.15 6.33
C GLU A 9 -20.51 10.38 6.21
N ARG A 10 -19.34 10.33 6.85
CA ARG A 10 -18.35 11.40 6.80
C ARG A 10 -17.84 11.66 5.39
N PHE A 11 -17.51 10.63 4.62
CA PHE A 11 -17.11 10.79 3.21
C PHE A 11 -18.25 11.30 2.34
N THR A 12 -19.48 10.84 2.59
CA THR A 12 -20.67 11.26 1.85
C THR A 12 -20.97 12.74 2.06
N ALA A 13 -20.94 13.21 3.31
CA ALA A 13 -21.10 14.62 3.66
C ALA A 13 -19.98 15.48 3.02
N LEU A 14 -18.73 15.03 3.14
CA LEU A 14 -17.59 15.74 2.55
C LEU A 14 -17.71 15.88 1.02
N ALA A 15 -18.14 14.83 0.31
CA ALA A 15 -18.34 14.86 -1.14
C ALA A 15 -19.44 15.84 -1.58
N LYS A 16 -20.40 16.14 -0.70
CA LYS A 16 -21.46 17.13 -0.91
C LYS A 16 -21.09 18.54 -0.46
N GLY A 17 -19.90 18.73 0.13
CA GLY A 17 -19.50 20.00 0.76
C GLY A 17 -20.26 20.31 2.06
N GLU A 18 -20.86 19.29 2.68
CA GLU A 18 -21.58 19.42 3.95
C GLU A 18 -20.61 19.40 5.15
N ARG A 19 -21.12 19.79 6.31
CA ARG A 19 -20.36 19.80 7.55
C ARG A 19 -20.14 18.36 8.05
N VAL A 20 -18.91 18.04 8.45
CA VAL A 20 -18.52 16.75 9.05
C VAL A 20 -18.28 16.87 10.55
N ASP A 21 -18.43 15.76 11.29
CA ASP A 21 -18.16 15.70 12.73
C ASP A 21 -16.67 15.85 13.09
N ARG A 22 -15.79 15.35 12.22
CA ARG A 22 -14.34 15.56 12.18
C ARG A 22 -13.81 15.32 10.77
N LEU A 23 -12.56 15.73 10.52
CA LEU A 23 -11.89 15.37 9.26
C LEU A 23 -11.61 13.85 9.21
N PRO A 24 -11.71 13.22 8.02
CA PRO A 24 -11.29 11.83 7.85
C PRO A 24 -9.79 11.65 8.15
N CYS A 25 -9.47 10.59 8.89
CA CYS A 25 -8.13 10.13 9.21
C CYS A 25 -7.85 8.87 8.39
N ILE A 26 -6.94 8.96 7.42
CA ILE A 26 -6.61 7.86 6.51
C ILE A 26 -5.09 7.63 6.52
N PRO A 27 -4.51 7.10 7.60
CA PRO A 27 -3.07 6.85 7.64
C PRO A 27 -2.69 5.75 6.63
N ILE A 28 -1.49 5.83 6.07
CA ILE A 28 -0.90 4.72 5.31
C ILE A 28 -0.23 3.79 6.32
N MET A 29 -0.93 2.73 6.72
CA MET A 29 -0.37 1.75 7.66
C MET A 29 0.75 0.92 7.03
N GLY A 30 0.60 0.56 5.75
CA GLY A 30 1.56 -0.27 5.00
C GLY A 30 2.04 -1.49 5.77
N ASN A 31 3.35 -1.74 5.73
CA ASN A 31 4.00 -2.83 6.45
C ASN A 31 3.87 -2.73 7.98
N GLY A 32 3.57 -1.55 8.53
CA GLY A 32 3.30 -1.36 9.95
C GLY A 32 2.06 -2.14 10.44
N ALA A 33 1.12 -2.49 9.55
CA ALA A 33 -0.02 -3.33 9.89
C ALA A 33 0.40 -4.72 10.37
N ALA A 34 1.50 -5.29 9.84
CA ALA A 34 2.02 -6.59 10.25
C ALA A 34 2.39 -6.62 11.75
N ARG A 35 2.91 -5.50 12.26
CA ARG A 35 3.31 -5.34 13.66
C ARG A 35 2.12 -5.37 14.62
N VAL A 36 0.92 -5.00 14.15
CA VAL A 36 -0.30 -5.05 14.98
C VAL A 36 -0.67 -6.48 15.36
N ILE A 37 -0.34 -7.46 14.52
CA ILE A 37 -0.59 -8.89 14.77
C ILE A 37 0.68 -9.69 15.06
N GLY A 38 1.82 -9.02 15.24
CA GLY A 38 3.07 -9.63 15.67
C GLY A 38 3.75 -10.55 14.65
N ILE A 39 3.57 -10.30 13.35
CA ILE A 39 4.20 -11.08 12.27
C ILE A 39 5.25 -10.26 11.52
N LYS A 40 6.14 -10.95 10.79
CA LYS A 40 7.14 -10.30 9.93
C LYS A 40 6.48 -9.78 8.65
N VAL A 41 7.12 -8.81 8.01
CA VAL A 41 6.67 -8.30 6.68
C VAL A 41 6.60 -9.44 5.65
N SER A 42 7.57 -10.36 5.65
CA SER A 42 7.59 -11.52 4.75
C SER A 42 6.39 -12.46 4.91
N ASP A 43 5.77 -12.52 6.09
CA ASP A 43 4.69 -13.46 6.41
C ASP A 43 3.36 -13.06 5.77
N PHE A 44 3.17 -11.75 5.52
CA PHE A 44 1.94 -11.22 4.92
C PHE A 44 2.13 -10.75 3.47
N ARG A 45 3.35 -10.42 3.06
CA ARG A 45 3.67 -10.14 1.65
C ARG A 45 3.39 -11.38 0.80
N GLY A 46 2.50 -11.26 -0.18
CA GLY A 46 2.07 -12.39 -1.03
C GLY A 46 1.04 -13.31 -0.36
N ASN A 47 0.57 -13.00 0.84
CA ASN A 47 -0.45 -13.76 1.56
C ASN A 47 -1.66 -12.87 1.87
N GLY A 48 -2.66 -12.90 0.98
CA GLY A 48 -3.86 -12.05 1.10
C GLY A 48 -4.64 -12.24 2.41
N LYS A 49 -4.65 -13.45 2.98
CA LYS A 49 -5.34 -13.72 4.25
C LYS A 49 -4.64 -13.03 5.43
N ARG A 50 -3.31 -13.17 5.52
CA ARG A 50 -2.50 -12.49 6.55
C ARG A 50 -2.56 -10.97 6.38
N MET A 51 -2.57 -10.49 5.14
CA MET A 51 -2.72 -9.06 4.83
C MET A 51 -4.06 -8.50 5.32
N ALA A 52 -5.16 -9.19 5.03
CA ALA A 52 -6.48 -8.81 5.50
C ALA A 52 -6.55 -8.80 7.03
N GLU A 53 -6.04 -9.85 7.68
CA GLU A 53 -5.98 -9.96 9.14
C GLU A 53 -5.21 -8.79 9.78
N ALA A 54 -4.01 -8.49 9.27
CA ALA A 54 -3.18 -7.38 9.76
C ALA A 54 -3.89 -6.02 9.64
N HIS A 55 -4.46 -5.73 8.47
CA HIS A 55 -5.13 -4.44 8.24
C HIS A 55 -6.46 -4.29 8.97
N VAL A 56 -7.24 -5.37 9.13
CA VAL A 56 -8.44 -5.37 9.97
C VAL A 56 -8.08 -5.19 11.44
N GLY A 57 -7.00 -5.84 11.90
CA GLY A 57 -6.45 -5.64 13.24
C GLY A 57 -6.04 -4.19 13.48
N ALA A 58 -5.32 -3.59 12.54
CA ALA A 58 -4.92 -2.17 12.60
C ALA A 58 -6.13 -1.24 12.64
N TYR A 59 -7.17 -1.49 11.82
CA TYR A 59 -8.40 -0.72 11.83
C TYR A 59 -9.10 -0.78 13.19
N ARG A 60 -9.24 -1.99 13.76
CA ARG A 60 -9.85 -2.17 15.09
C ARG A 60 -9.03 -1.52 16.22
N ARG A 61 -7.69 -1.50 16.08
CA ARG A 61 -6.78 -0.90 17.07
C ARG A 61 -6.83 0.63 17.05
N PHE A 62 -6.88 1.24 15.87
CA PHE A 62 -6.64 2.69 15.70
C PHE A 62 -7.87 3.48 15.26
N GLY A 63 -8.93 2.85 14.75
CA GLY A 63 -10.21 3.50 14.44
C GLY A 63 -10.19 4.49 13.28
N TYR A 64 -9.26 4.35 12.32
CA TYR A 64 -9.18 5.22 11.14
C TYR A 64 -10.30 4.94 10.12
N ASP A 65 -10.53 5.85 9.17
CA ASP A 65 -11.72 5.86 8.33
C ASP A 65 -11.67 4.93 7.11
N ILE A 66 -10.48 4.62 6.60
CA ILE A 66 -10.29 3.73 5.43
C ILE A 66 -9.08 2.81 5.65
N ILE A 67 -9.28 1.53 5.34
CA ILE A 67 -8.19 0.57 5.18
C ILE A 67 -7.58 0.74 3.79
N ARG A 68 -6.29 1.10 3.74
CA ARG A 68 -5.48 1.04 2.51
C ARG A 68 -4.61 -0.22 2.53
N ILE A 69 -4.78 -1.04 1.49
CA ILE A 69 -3.97 -2.24 1.26
C ILE A 69 -2.71 -1.83 0.51
N PHE A 70 -1.55 -2.08 1.12
CA PHE A 70 -0.26 -1.61 0.60
C PHE A 70 0.89 -2.41 1.22
N THR A 71 1.85 -2.87 0.41
CA THR A 71 3.12 -3.46 0.88
C THR A 71 4.31 -2.60 0.47
N ASP A 72 4.43 -2.32 -0.82
CA ASP A 72 5.52 -1.57 -1.44
C ASP A 72 5.07 -1.03 -2.81
N LEU A 73 5.98 -0.35 -3.52
CA LEU A 73 5.74 0.29 -4.82
C LEU A 73 6.61 -0.32 -5.93
N TYR A 74 7.28 -1.44 -5.65
CA TYR A 74 8.32 -1.96 -6.51
C TYR A 74 7.81 -2.99 -7.51
N GLN A 75 6.56 -3.46 -7.41
CA GLN A 75 5.99 -4.43 -8.34
C GLN A 75 6.07 -3.94 -9.79
N GLN A 76 5.76 -2.67 -10.04
CA GLN A 76 5.85 -2.10 -11.38
C GLN A 76 7.30 -1.99 -11.84
N ALA A 77 8.21 -1.54 -10.97
CA ALA A 77 9.63 -1.44 -11.31
C ALA A 77 10.25 -2.81 -11.60
N GLU A 78 9.89 -3.84 -10.83
CA GLU A 78 10.31 -5.22 -11.01
C GLU A 78 9.80 -5.77 -12.35
N ALA A 79 8.53 -5.51 -12.68
CA ALA A 79 7.96 -5.87 -13.98
C ALA A 79 8.66 -5.15 -15.16
N MET A 80 9.24 -3.98 -14.92
CA MET A 80 10.03 -3.23 -15.90
C MET A 80 11.49 -3.71 -16.01
N GLY A 81 11.91 -4.70 -15.20
CA GLY A 81 13.25 -5.28 -15.24
C GLY A 81 14.17 -4.87 -14.09
N ALA A 82 13.69 -4.08 -13.13
CA ALA A 82 14.47 -3.79 -11.93
C ALA A 82 14.58 -5.04 -11.04
N GLN A 83 15.67 -5.15 -10.29
CA GLN A 83 15.80 -6.14 -9.24
C GLN A 83 15.44 -5.50 -7.91
N VAL A 84 14.56 -6.17 -7.16
CA VAL A 84 14.07 -5.69 -5.87
C VAL A 84 14.56 -6.63 -4.79
N PHE A 85 15.17 -6.06 -3.76
CA PHE A 85 15.49 -6.81 -2.56
C PHE A 85 14.30 -6.79 -1.62
N TYR A 86 13.92 -7.97 -1.13
CA TYR A 86 12.83 -8.15 -0.19
C TYR A 86 13.38 -8.70 1.13
N PRO A 87 13.67 -7.83 2.11
CA PRO A 87 14.09 -8.24 3.45
C PRO A 87 13.03 -9.07 4.16
N GLU A 88 13.44 -9.85 5.17
CA GLU A 88 12.52 -10.69 5.95
C GLU A 88 11.49 -9.84 6.74
N ASP A 89 11.93 -8.75 7.38
CA ASP A 89 11.06 -7.94 8.25
C ASP A 89 11.26 -6.42 8.06
N GLN A 90 11.48 -6.02 6.80
CA GLN A 90 11.57 -4.61 6.40
C GLN A 90 10.87 -4.40 5.05
N THR A 91 10.65 -3.13 4.69
CA THR A 91 10.11 -2.76 3.39
C THR A 91 11.08 -3.14 2.27
N ALA A 92 10.52 -3.58 1.14
CA ALA A 92 11.27 -3.83 -0.08
C ALA A 92 12.04 -2.58 -0.51
N HIS A 93 13.22 -2.77 -1.10
CA HIS A 93 14.01 -1.69 -1.65
C HIS A 93 14.69 -2.09 -2.94
N LEU A 94 15.03 -1.09 -3.75
CA LEU A 94 15.71 -1.29 -5.01
C LEU A 94 17.08 -1.94 -4.78
N GLN A 95 17.33 -3.06 -5.45
CA GLN A 95 18.65 -3.69 -5.50
C GLN A 95 19.42 -3.20 -6.72
N THR A 96 18.80 -3.30 -7.89
CA THR A 96 19.40 -2.89 -9.18
C THR A 96 18.32 -2.20 -10.02
N PRO A 97 18.58 -1.02 -10.60
CA PRO A 97 17.61 -0.37 -11.47
C PRO A 97 17.39 -1.20 -12.75
N ALA A 98 16.24 -1.01 -13.39
CA ALA A 98 15.92 -1.65 -14.67
C ALA A 98 16.85 -1.18 -15.81
N ILE A 99 17.31 0.06 -15.71
CA ILE A 99 18.20 0.71 -16.67
C ILE A 99 19.30 1.47 -15.95
N THR A 100 20.48 1.56 -16.56
CA THR A 100 21.63 2.30 -15.99
C THR A 100 21.98 3.58 -16.74
N SER A 101 21.36 3.80 -17.89
CA SER A 101 21.61 4.95 -18.75
C SER A 101 20.33 5.40 -19.48
N LEU A 102 20.29 6.66 -19.90
CA LEU A 102 19.13 7.21 -20.64
C LEU A 102 18.94 6.52 -22.00
N GLN A 103 20.01 5.98 -22.58
CA GLN A 103 19.98 5.29 -23.87
C GLN A 103 19.14 4.00 -23.83
N GLU A 104 18.91 3.43 -22.65
CA GLU A 104 18.16 2.19 -22.46
C GLU A 104 16.64 2.39 -22.34
N ILE A 105 16.16 3.65 -22.25
CA ILE A 105 14.73 3.97 -22.05
C ILE A 105 13.85 3.36 -23.16
N ASP A 106 14.24 3.52 -24.42
CA ASP A 106 13.43 3.03 -25.55
C ASP A 106 13.30 1.51 -25.54
N ALA A 107 14.37 0.80 -25.19
CA ALA A 107 14.38 -0.66 -25.08
C ALA A 107 13.47 -1.13 -23.93
N MET A 108 13.56 -0.47 -22.76
CA MET A 108 12.68 -0.73 -21.62
C MET A 108 11.21 -0.47 -21.98
N MET A 109 10.90 0.66 -22.61
CA MET A 109 9.53 1.00 -23.03
C MET A 109 8.96 -0.01 -24.04
N HIS A 110 9.78 -0.51 -24.95
CA HIS A 110 9.38 -1.56 -25.87
C HIS A 110 9.08 -2.87 -25.15
N ALA A 111 9.90 -3.25 -24.17
CA ALA A 111 9.68 -4.44 -23.34
C ALA A 111 8.36 -4.35 -22.56
N VAL A 112 8.06 -3.20 -21.94
CA VAL A 112 6.82 -2.96 -21.19
C VAL A 112 5.57 -3.05 -22.07
N ARG A 113 5.61 -2.52 -23.29
CA ARG A 113 4.45 -2.54 -24.21
C ARG A 113 3.99 -3.95 -24.59
N LYS A 114 4.91 -4.92 -24.65
CA LYS A 114 4.56 -6.33 -24.93
C LYS A 114 3.72 -6.98 -23.84
N TRP A 115 3.74 -6.45 -22.61
CA TRP A 115 2.93 -6.97 -21.50
C TRP A 115 1.48 -6.49 -21.54
N SER A 116 1.18 -5.45 -22.32
CA SER A 116 -0.18 -4.86 -22.42
C SER A 116 -1.04 -5.44 -23.54
N THR A 117 -0.51 -6.40 -24.31
CA THR A 117 -1.18 -7.13 -25.40
C THR A 117 -1.25 -8.61 -25.08
#